data_AF-A8GC69-F1
#
_entry.id   AF-A8GC69-F1
#
_cell.length_a   1.000
_cell.length_b   1.000
_cell.length_c   1.000
_cell.angle_alpha   90.00
_cell.angle_beta   90.00
_cell.angle_gamma   90.00
#
_symmetry.space_group_name_H-M   'P 1'
#
loop_
_entity.id
_entity.type
_entity.pdbx_description
1 polymer ?
#
loop_
_entity_poly.entity_id
_entity_poly.type
_entity_poly.pdbx_seq_one_letter_code
_entity_poly.pdbx_strand_id
1 'polypeptide(L)'
;MLILDDDDTLEPGTADYLEKILPLDENASHPVYQFAITAQNQKEKYQLITFDDYVNKKIEGDFTPVFNKKIFLDTGFRYPENRAGGEHLLWWKIAEKFGIPSYNHPLVCVSNDAELRLTHYSSQIKKSLCHKQLAEIALENFGERLRNNHPQEFQRINLALITYTLLSNEPQQARNYLKKSPLGKKLKIALWIISWLPQPLIKKSFLIYRKNQG
;
A
#
# COMPACT_ATOMS: atom_id res chain seq x y z
N MET A 1 19.09 1.02 -10.66
CA MET A 1 18.22 2.17 -11.04
C MET A 1 17.54 2.65 -9.78
N LEU A 2 17.68 3.93 -9.45
CA LEU A 2 17.05 4.55 -8.29
C LEU A 2 15.83 5.35 -8.79
N ILE A 3 14.70 5.27 -8.08
CA ILE A 3 13.51 6.09 -8.35
C ILE A 3 13.45 7.15 -7.26
N LEU A 4 13.31 8.42 -7.64
CA LEU A 4 13.20 9.58 -6.76
C LEU A 4 11.92 10.34 -7.11
N ASP A 5 11.28 10.91 -6.10
CA ASP A 5 10.26 11.93 -6.33
C ASP A 5 10.91 13.25 -6.75
N ASP A 6 10.15 14.11 -7.43
CA ASP A 6 10.66 15.35 -8.05
C ASP A 6 11.27 16.33 -7.04
N ASP A 7 10.93 16.21 -5.76
CA ASP A 7 11.39 17.03 -4.65
C ASP A 7 12.40 16.34 -3.72
N ASP A 8 12.79 15.09 -4.01
CA ASP A 8 13.80 14.36 -3.24
C ASP A 8 15.22 14.80 -3.61
N THR A 9 16.11 14.84 -2.60
CA THR A 9 17.54 15.07 -2.82
C THR A 9 18.37 13.90 -2.30
N LEU A 10 19.43 13.53 -3.02
CA LEU A 10 20.34 12.47 -2.59
C LEU A 10 21.23 12.95 -1.45
N GLU A 11 21.37 12.11 -0.43
CA GLU A 11 22.32 12.34 0.65
C GLU A 11 23.76 12.18 0.13
N PRO A 12 24.72 13.02 0.60
CA PRO A 12 26.12 12.88 0.23
C PRO A 12 26.68 11.48 0.53
N GLY A 13 27.41 10.89 -0.42
CA GLY A 13 27.98 9.54 -0.27
C GLY A 13 27.03 8.38 -0.61
N THR A 14 25.80 8.66 -1.05
CA THR A 14 24.82 7.64 -1.48
C THR A 14 25.38 6.70 -2.56
N ALA A 15 26.08 7.25 -3.56
CA ALA A 15 26.67 6.44 -4.64
C ALA A 15 27.71 5.44 -4.10
N ASP A 16 28.66 5.91 -3.29
CA ASP A 16 29.70 5.07 -2.68
C ASP A 16 29.13 4.01 -1.73
N TYR A 17 28.04 4.34 -1.03
CA TYR A 17 27.34 3.40 -0.16
C TYR A 17 26.66 2.30 -0.97
N LEU A 18 25.92 2.67 -2.02
CA LEU A 18 25.24 1.72 -2.91
C LEU A 18 26.22 0.79 -3.61
N GLU A 19 27.36 1.30 -4.07
CA GLU A 19 28.42 0.49 -4.71
C GLU A 19 28.97 -0.59 -3.77
N LYS A 20 29.07 -0.30 -2.46
CA LYS A 20 29.56 -1.26 -1.46
C LYS A 20 28.53 -2.32 -1.07
N ILE A 21 27.25 -1.97 -1.11
CA ILE A 21 26.17 -2.78 -0.55
C ILE A 21 25.47 -3.62 -1.61
N LEU A 22 25.29 -3.07 -2.80
CA LEU A 22 24.60 -3.78 -3.88
C LEU A 22 25.55 -4.80 -4.50
N PRO A 23 25.08 -6.04 -4.72
CA PRO A 23 25.88 -7.03 -5.41
C PRO A 23 26.17 -6.56 -6.84
N LEU A 24 27.38 -6.83 -7.31
CA LEU A 24 27.73 -6.73 -8.74
C LEU A 24 26.75 -7.62 -9.52
N ASP A 25 26.26 -7.12 -10.67
CA ASP A 25 25.06 -7.60 -11.39
C ASP A 25 24.95 -9.13 -11.58
N GLU A 26 26.06 -9.86 -11.68
CA GLU A 26 26.07 -11.32 -11.86
C GLU A 26 25.68 -12.12 -10.60
N ASN A 27 25.76 -11.51 -9.41
CA ASN A 27 25.42 -12.14 -8.12
C ASN A 27 24.11 -11.61 -7.52
N ALA A 28 23.40 -10.73 -8.23
CA ALA A 28 22.17 -10.14 -7.73
C ALA A 28 21.01 -11.17 -7.76
N SER A 29 20.42 -11.46 -6.61
CA SER A 29 19.27 -12.38 -6.48
C SER A 29 17.92 -11.68 -6.30
N HIS A 30 17.93 -10.37 -6.03
CA HIS A 30 16.71 -9.61 -5.72
C HIS A 30 16.44 -8.52 -6.77
N PRO A 31 15.19 -8.37 -7.22
CA PRO A 31 14.84 -7.34 -8.20
C PRO A 31 14.81 -5.93 -7.58
N VAL A 32 14.60 -5.83 -6.26
CA VAL A 32 14.48 -4.57 -5.53
C VAL A 32 15.17 -4.68 -4.17
N TYR A 33 15.87 -3.62 -3.81
CA TYR A 33 16.44 -3.33 -2.49
C TYR A 33 15.73 -2.09 -1.95
N GLN A 34 15.52 -1.98 -0.65
CA GLN A 34 14.87 -0.81 -0.07
C GLN A 34 15.69 -0.20 1.06
N PHE A 35 15.60 1.11 1.21
CA PHE A 35 16.39 1.88 2.15
C PHE A 35 15.47 2.78 2.96
N ALA A 36 15.55 2.69 4.28
CA ALA A 36 14.69 3.47 5.17
C ALA A 36 15.02 4.97 5.05
N ILE A 37 13.99 5.80 4.91
CA ILE A 37 14.16 7.26 4.87
C ILE A 37 14.46 7.82 6.27
N THR A 38 13.96 7.17 7.33
CA THR A 38 14.26 7.55 8.71
C THR A 38 14.66 6.35 9.54
N ALA A 39 15.46 6.57 10.58
CA ALA A 39 15.91 5.52 11.49
C ALA A 39 14.76 4.84 12.25
N GLN A 40 13.56 5.44 12.27
CA GLN A 40 12.35 4.88 12.88
C GLN A 40 11.64 3.83 12.00
N ASN A 41 11.88 3.80 10.68
CA ASN A 41 11.19 2.90 9.76
C ASN A 41 11.49 1.41 10.00
N GLN A 42 12.70 1.11 10.51
CA GLN A 42 13.09 -0.24 10.90
C GLN A 42 14.13 -0.20 12.02
N LYS A 43 14.09 -1.18 12.92
CA LYS A 43 15.01 -1.25 14.06
C LYS A 43 16.38 -1.81 13.69
N GLU A 44 16.38 -2.87 12.90
CA GLU A 44 17.60 -3.58 12.51
C GLU A 44 18.32 -2.84 11.39
N LYS A 45 19.66 -2.93 11.37
CA LYS A 45 20.46 -2.33 10.28
C LYS A 45 20.16 -2.95 8.92
N TYR A 46 19.82 -4.23 8.92
CA TYR A 46 19.47 -5.00 7.74
C TYR A 46 18.40 -6.03 8.08
N GLN A 47 17.41 -6.18 7.21
CA GLN A 47 16.43 -7.27 7.28
C GLN A 47 15.99 -7.67 5.88
N LEU A 48 15.83 -8.98 5.64
CA LEU A 48 15.10 -9.46 4.47
C LEU A 48 13.59 -9.38 4.77
N ILE A 49 12.90 -8.42 4.17
CA ILE A 49 11.48 -8.17 4.39
C ILE A 49 10.63 -9.12 3.56
N THR A 50 9.70 -9.78 4.23
CA THR A 50 8.73 -10.67 3.61
C THR A 50 7.35 -10.02 3.50
N PHE A 51 6.44 -10.66 2.76
CA PHE A 51 5.03 -10.28 2.74
C PHE A 51 4.43 -10.16 4.15
N ASP A 52 4.74 -11.12 5.03
CA ASP A 52 4.18 -11.15 6.38
C ASP A 52 4.69 -9.97 7.23
N ASP A 53 5.91 -9.49 6.97
CA ASP A 53 6.47 -8.33 7.67
C ASP A 53 5.76 -7.02 7.27
N TYR A 54 5.39 -6.86 5.99
CA TYR A 54 4.54 -5.74 5.54
C TYR A 54 3.14 -5.79 6.14
N VAL A 55 2.47 -6.95 6.03
CA VAL A 55 1.07 -7.08 6.45
C VAL A 55 0.93 -6.93 7.96
N ASN A 56 1.89 -7.44 8.73
CA ASN A 56 1.91 -7.29 10.18
C ASN A 56 2.51 -5.95 10.66
N LYS A 57 2.83 -5.03 9.73
CA LYS A 57 3.37 -3.71 10.02
C LYS A 57 4.65 -3.73 10.88
N LYS A 58 5.52 -4.71 10.65
CA LYS A 58 6.85 -4.74 11.28
C LYS A 58 7.79 -3.69 10.69
N ILE A 59 7.51 -3.29 9.46
CA ILE A 59 8.08 -2.12 8.82
C ILE A 59 6.96 -1.13 8.52
N GLU A 60 7.20 0.14 8.83
CA GLU A 60 6.26 1.23 8.63
C GLU A 60 7.01 2.45 8.09
N GLY A 61 6.27 3.34 7.40
CA GLY A 61 6.82 4.54 6.77
C GLY A 61 7.37 4.30 5.37
N ASP A 62 8.03 5.32 4.84
CA ASP A 62 8.48 5.37 3.46
C ASP A 62 9.92 4.85 3.30
N PHE A 63 10.15 4.14 2.21
CA PHE A 63 11.45 3.56 1.85
C PHE A 63 11.80 3.97 0.42
N THR A 64 13.07 4.25 0.17
CA THR A 64 13.59 4.49 -1.18
C THR A 64 13.90 3.14 -1.84
N PRO A 65 13.20 2.77 -2.93
CA PRO A 65 13.48 1.54 -3.64
C PRO A 65 14.64 1.72 -4.65
N VAL A 66 15.52 0.73 -4.69
CA VAL A 66 16.61 0.62 -5.67
C VAL A 66 16.43 -0.67 -6.45
N PHE A 67 16.23 -0.52 -7.75
CA PHE A 67 15.90 -1.62 -8.65
C PHE A 67 17.15 -2.16 -9.34
N ASN A 68 17.32 -3.48 -9.30
CA ASN A 68 18.10 -4.13 -10.35
C ASN A 68 17.25 -4.12 -11.62
N LYS A 69 17.57 -3.20 -12.54
CA LYS A 69 16.72 -2.93 -13.72
C LYS A 69 16.50 -4.19 -14.57
N LYS A 70 17.54 -4.99 -14.79
CA LYS A 70 17.46 -6.19 -15.61
C LYS A 70 16.53 -7.22 -14.97
N ILE A 71 16.82 -7.61 -13.73
CA ILE A 71 16.05 -8.62 -13.00
C ILE A 71 14.60 -8.16 -12.82
N PHE A 72 14.38 -6.88 -12.46
CA PHE A 72 13.04 -6.36 -12.27
C PHE A 72 12.19 -6.40 -13.56
N LEU A 73 12.76 -5.99 -14.71
CA LEU A 73 12.04 -6.04 -15.98
C LEU A 73 11.69 -7.48 -16.39
N ASP A 74 12.58 -8.43 -16.11
CA ASP A 74 12.36 -9.87 -16.37
C ASP A 74 11.21 -10.45 -15.50
N THR A 75 10.88 -9.84 -14.37
CA THR A 75 9.73 -10.29 -13.55
C THR A 75 8.37 -10.01 -14.19
N GLY A 76 8.30 -9.04 -15.11
CA GLY A 76 7.04 -8.52 -15.66
C GLY A 76 6.18 -7.73 -14.67
N PHE A 77 6.66 -7.48 -13.45
CA PHE A 77 5.92 -6.70 -12.45
C PHE A 77 5.89 -5.21 -12.81
N ARG A 78 4.77 -4.56 -12.46
CA ARG A 78 4.50 -3.15 -12.73
C ARG A 78 3.68 -2.56 -11.60
N TYR A 79 3.81 -1.26 -11.39
CA TYR A 79 2.86 -0.52 -10.57
C TYR A 79 1.44 -0.67 -11.13
N PRO A 80 0.40 -0.74 -10.29
CA PRO A 80 -0.97 -0.67 -10.77
C PRO A 80 -1.16 0.62 -11.58
N GLU A 81 -1.81 0.56 -12.74
CA GLU A 81 -2.11 1.74 -13.59
C GLU A 81 -3.21 2.66 -12.98
N ASN A 82 -3.36 2.59 -11.67
CA ASN A 82 -4.38 3.24 -10.89
C ASN A 82 -3.84 4.58 -10.37
N ARG A 83 -4.63 5.65 -10.47
CA ARG A 83 -4.22 7.00 -10.04
C ARG A 83 -4.51 7.30 -8.56
N ALA A 84 -4.81 6.29 -7.75
CA ALA A 84 -5.19 6.47 -6.35
C ALA A 84 -4.15 5.99 -5.34
N GLY A 85 -2.94 5.67 -5.83
CA GLY A 85 -1.85 5.10 -5.05
C GLY A 85 -2.09 3.61 -4.81
N GLY A 86 -1.19 2.76 -5.28
CA GLY A 86 -1.33 1.30 -5.21
C GLY A 86 0.00 0.57 -5.05
N GLU A 87 1.05 1.31 -4.74
CA GLU A 87 2.43 0.84 -4.74
C GLU A 87 2.66 -0.32 -3.78
N HIS A 88 1.97 -0.32 -2.64
CA HIS A 88 1.98 -1.42 -1.67
C HIS A 88 1.65 -2.78 -2.30
N LEU A 89 0.83 -2.84 -3.36
CA LEU A 89 0.54 -4.11 -4.05
C LEU A 89 1.75 -4.63 -4.82
N LEU A 90 2.57 -3.75 -5.40
CA LEU A 90 3.82 -4.14 -6.02
C LEU A 90 4.79 -4.67 -4.96
N TRP A 91 4.92 -3.97 -3.84
CA TRP A 91 5.78 -4.37 -2.73
C TRP A 91 5.38 -5.73 -2.16
N TRP A 92 4.08 -5.98 -1.99
CA TRP A 92 3.58 -7.29 -1.56
C TRP A 92 3.95 -8.41 -2.55
N LYS A 93 3.79 -8.19 -3.86
CA LYS A 93 4.17 -9.19 -4.89
C LYS A 93 5.66 -9.51 -4.85
N ILE A 94 6.50 -8.49 -4.73
CA ILE A 94 7.96 -8.67 -4.70
C ILE A 94 8.37 -9.36 -3.39
N ALA A 95 7.87 -8.89 -2.25
CA ALA A 95 8.21 -9.45 -0.95
C ALA A 95 7.72 -10.89 -0.77
N GLU A 96 6.58 -11.24 -1.38
CA GLU A 96 6.10 -12.63 -1.41
C GLU A 96 6.99 -13.54 -2.25
N LYS A 97 7.43 -13.09 -3.43
CA LYS A 97 8.16 -13.94 -4.38
C LYS A 97 9.66 -14.00 -4.13
N PHE A 98 10.27 -12.90 -3.70
CA PHE A 98 11.72 -12.76 -3.61
C PHE A 98 12.20 -12.36 -2.20
N GLY A 99 11.31 -11.82 -1.36
CA GLY A 99 11.73 -10.97 -0.26
C GLY A 99 12.40 -9.68 -0.75
N ILE A 100 12.47 -8.67 0.12
CA ILE A 100 13.09 -7.37 -0.18
C ILE A 100 14.20 -7.11 0.83
N PRO A 101 15.48 -7.15 0.43
CA PRO A 101 16.57 -6.67 1.27
C PRO A 101 16.34 -5.22 1.68
N SER A 102 16.25 -4.96 2.98
CA SER A 102 15.94 -3.65 3.57
C SER A 102 17.09 -3.18 4.46
N TYR A 103 17.53 -1.94 4.28
CA TYR A 103 18.66 -1.36 4.99
C TYR A 103 18.27 -0.09 5.74
N ASN A 104 18.66 0.01 7.01
CA ASN A 104 18.37 1.18 7.84
C ASN A 104 19.37 2.30 7.56
N HIS A 105 19.31 2.82 6.34
CA HIS A 105 20.22 3.84 5.87
C HIS A 105 19.47 4.78 4.92
N PRO A 106 19.31 6.07 5.28
CA PRO A 106 18.69 7.04 4.40
C PRO A 106 19.59 7.31 3.20
N LEU A 107 19.04 7.16 2.00
CA LEU A 107 19.70 7.55 0.73
C LEU A 107 19.22 8.92 0.24
N VAL A 108 18.04 9.34 0.69
CA VAL A 108 17.37 10.55 0.23
C VAL A 108 16.90 11.37 1.42
N CYS A 109 16.97 12.67 1.26
CA CYS A 109 16.26 13.62 2.11
C CYS A 109 14.94 13.96 1.42
N VAL A 110 13.83 13.58 2.06
CA VAL A 110 12.48 13.79 1.56
C VAL A 110 11.98 15.18 1.96
N SER A 111 11.49 15.93 0.98
CA SER A 111 10.83 17.21 1.20
C SER A 111 9.40 16.99 1.76
N ASN A 112 8.93 17.87 2.65
CA ASN A 112 7.59 17.77 3.24
C ASN A 112 6.55 18.67 2.56
N ASP A 113 6.86 19.26 1.40
CA ASP A 113 6.15 20.44 0.90
C ASP A 113 4.90 20.16 0.05
N ALA A 114 4.45 18.90 -0.04
CA ALA A 114 3.24 18.57 -0.79
C ALA A 114 1.94 19.00 -0.06
N GLU A 115 1.40 20.17 -0.42
CA GLU A 115 0.17 20.77 0.17
C GLU A 115 -1.09 19.88 0.06
N LEU A 116 -1.15 18.95 -0.91
CA LEU A 116 -2.31 18.08 -1.17
C LEU A 116 -1.89 16.61 -1.23
N ARG A 117 -1.71 15.98 -0.07
CA ARG A 117 -1.44 14.53 0.00
C ARG A 117 -2.58 13.76 -0.68
N LEU A 118 -2.24 12.77 -1.51
CA LEU A 118 -3.19 11.84 -2.17
C LEU A 118 -4.15 11.17 -1.18
N THR A 119 -3.76 11.11 0.10
CA THR A 119 -4.51 10.57 1.22
C THR A 119 -5.62 11.49 1.74
N HIS A 120 -5.70 12.74 1.30
CA HIS A 120 -6.73 13.67 1.77
C HIS A 120 -8.15 13.15 1.49
N TYR A 121 -9.07 13.32 2.44
CA TYR A 121 -10.38 12.66 2.40
C TYR A 121 -11.23 13.07 1.19
N SER A 122 -11.09 14.31 0.70
CA SER A 122 -11.76 14.75 -0.52
C SER A 122 -11.23 14.04 -1.78
N SER A 123 -9.93 13.73 -1.83
CA SER A 123 -9.30 12.95 -2.90
C SER A 123 -9.78 11.50 -2.89
N GLN A 124 -9.91 10.89 -1.71
CA GLN A 124 -10.43 9.51 -1.57
C GLN A 124 -11.88 9.38 -2.07
N ILE A 125 -12.74 10.38 -1.84
CA ILE A 125 -14.11 10.39 -2.38
C ILE A 125 -14.09 10.52 -3.90
N LYS A 126 -13.31 11.48 -4.43
CA LYS A 126 -13.19 11.72 -5.88
C LYS A 126 -12.64 10.50 -6.63
N LYS A 127 -11.68 9.78 -6.04
CA LYS A 127 -11.03 8.60 -6.60
C LYS A 127 -11.59 7.28 -6.03
N SER A 128 -12.82 7.28 -5.53
CA SER A 128 -13.43 6.11 -4.88
C SER A 128 -13.47 4.86 -5.78
N LEU A 129 -13.75 5.02 -7.08
CA LEU A 129 -13.70 3.91 -8.04
C LEU A 129 -12.29 3.29 -8.12
N CYS A 130 -11.25 4.11 -8.15
CA CYS A 130 -9.87 3.64 -8.20
C CYS A 130 -9.47 2.92 -6.90
N HIS A 131 -9.91 3.40 -5.73
CA HIS A 131 -9.68 2.72 -4.46
C HIS A 131 -10.46 1.40 -4.34
N LYS A 132 -11.68 1.33 -4.89
CA LYS A 132 -12.44 0.07 -5.02
C LYS A 132 -11.62 -0.95 -5.83
N GLN A 133 -11.13 -0.56 -7.01
CA GLN A 133 -10.33 -1.43 -7.87
C GLN A 133 -9.07 -1.95 -7.17
N LEU A 134 -8.38 -1.13 -6.37
CA LEU A 134 -7.22 -1.59 -5.59
C LEU A 134 -7.60 -2.65 -4.57
N ALA A 135 -8.73 -2.47 -3.87
CA ALA A 135 -9.19 -3.45 -2.92
C ALA A 135 -9.60 -4.76 -3.61
N GLU A 136 -10.18 -4.69 -4.82
CA GLU A 136 -10.48 -5.87 -5.66
C GLU A 136 -9.19 -6.58 -6.07
N ILE A 137 -8.20 -5.87 -6.61
CA ILE A 137 -6.89 -6.41 -7.00
C ILE A 137 -6.18 -7.03 -5.78
N ALA A 138 -6.26 -6.40 -4.61
CA ALA A 138 -5.65 -6.92 -3.39
C ALA A 138 -6.29 -8.25 -2.96
N LEU A 139 -7.62 -8.33 -2.99
CA LEU A 139 -8.35 -9.55 -2.62
C LEU A 139 -8.21 -10.65 -3.67
N GLU A 140 -8.11 -10.30 -4.95
CA GLU A 140 -7.86 -11.24 -6.03
C GLU A 140 -6.48 -11.88 -5.91
N ASN A 141 -5.43 -11.07 -5.70
CA ASN A 141 -4.06 -11.58 -5.64
C ASN A 141 -3.70 -12.22 -4.29
N PHE A 142 -4.24 -11.70 -3.18
CA PHE A 142 -3.79 -12.07 -1.83
C PHE A 142 -4.91 -12.53 -0.90
N GLY A 143 -6.17 -12.53 -1.34
CA GLY A 143 -7.32 -12.71 -0.45
C GLY A 143 -7.34 -14.06 0.27
N GLU A 144 -6.91 -15.14 -0.39
CA GLU A 144 -6.82 -16.45 0.26
C GLU A 144 -5.77 -16.48 1.38
N ARG A 145 -4.55 -16.03 1.07
CA ARG A 145 -3.45 -15.95 2.04
C ARG A 145 -3.82 -15.03 3.20
N LEU A 146 -4.36 -13.84 2.92
CA LEU A 146 -4.79 -12.89 3.94
C LEU A 146 -5.90 -13.49 4.83
N ARG A 147 -6.88 -14.18 4.25
CA ARG A 147 -7.95 -14.83 5.02
C ARG A 147 -7.40 -15.86 6.00
N ASN A 148 -6.43 -16.65 5.59
CA ASN A 148 -5.91 -17.76 6.39
C ASN A 148 -4.89 -17.28 7.43
N ASN A 149 -4.01 -16.36 7.06
CA ASN A 149 -2.82 -16.01 7.86
C ASN A 149 -2.91 -14.61 8.50
N HIS A 150 -3.68 -13.68 7.91
CA HIS A 150 -3.80 -12.29 8.37
C HIS A 150 -5.26 -11.81 8.37
N PRO A 151 -6.16 -12.44 9.15
CA PRO A 151 -7.60 -12.23 9.06
C PRO A 151 -8.03 -10.78 9.36
N GLN A 152 -7.26 -10.06 10.19
CA GLN A 152 -7.52 -8.64 10.47
C GLN A 152 -7.29 -7.77 9.23
N GLU A 153 -6.21 -8.03 8.48
CA GLU A 153 -5.92 -7.32 7.25
C GLU A 153 -6.94 -7.69 6.15
N PHE A 154 -7.32 -8.96 6.07
CA PHE A 154 -8.41 -9.39 5.19
C PHE A 154 -9.72 -8.66 5.48
N GLN A 155 -10.08 -8.48 6.76
CA GLN A 155 -11.24 -7.67 7.16
C GLN A 155 -11.07 -6.20 6.78
N ARG A 156 -9.88 -5.61 6.98
CA ARG A 156 -9.58 -4.22 6.64
C ARG A 156 -9.77 -3.95 5.14
N ILE A 157 -9.26 -4.82 4.27
CA ILE A 157 -9.39 -4.67 2.82
C ILE A 157 -10.85 -4.87 2.37
N ASN A 158 -11.58 -5.83 2.96
CA ASN A 158 -13.01 -6.01 2.69
C ASN A 158 -13.83 -4.77 3.12
N LEU A 159 -13.51 -4.16 4.26
CA LEU A 159 -14.13 -2.91 4.68
C LEU A 159 -13.86 -1.81 3.66
N ALA A 160 -12.61 -1.64 3.23
CA ALA A 160 -12.24 -0.66 2.21
C ALA A 160 -13.02 -0.89 0.90
N LEU A 161 -13.08 -2.14 0.41
CA LEU A 161 -13.84 -2.50 -0.79
C LEU A 161 -15.30 -2.05 -0.69
N ILE A 162 -15.98 -2.39 0.41
CA ILE A 162 -17.38 -2.03 0.62
C ILE A 162 -17.54 -0.51 0.70
N THR A 163 -16.70 0.17 1.49
CA THR A 163 -16.77 1.63 1.66
C THR A 163 -16.58 2.35 0.34
N TYR A 164 -15.58 1.99 -0.47
CA TYR A 164 -15.34 2.64 -1.75
C TYR A 164 -16.38 2.28 -2.81
N THR A 165 -17.01 1.09 -2.72
CA THR A 165 -18.17 0.73 -3.56
C THR A 165 -19.40 1.59 -3.22
N LEU A 166 -19.63 1.89 -1.93
CA LEU A 166 -20.68 2.84 -1.53
C LEU A 166 -20.37 4.26 -1.99
N LEU A 167 -19.11 4.71 -1.87
CA LEU A 167 -18.70 6.06 -2.31
C LEU A 167 -18.73 6.26 -3.84
N SER A 168 -18.62 5.18 -4.60
CA SER A 168 -18.77 5.18 -6.07
C SER A 168 -20.23 5.09 -6.53
N ASN A 169 -21.21 5.13 -5.60
CA ASN A 169 -22.65 5.10 -5.88
C ASN A 169 -23.12 3.76 -6.48
N GLU A 170 -22.56 2.64 -6.00
CA GLU A 170 -22.90 1.29 -6.45
C GLU A 170 -23.50 0.42 -5.31
N PRO A 171 -24.65 0.83 -4.73
CA PRO A 171 -25.16 0.25 -3.49
C PRO A 171 -25.54 -1.24 -3.59
N GLN A 172 -25.98 -1.70 -4.77
CA GLN A 172 -26.30 -3.10 -5.00
C GLN A 172 -25.06 -3.99 -4.92
N GLN A 173 -23.95 -3.56 -5.51
CA GLN A 173 -22.69 -4.29 -5.46
C GLN A 173 -22.10 -4.26 -4.04
N ALA A 174 -22.15 -3.11 -3.35
CA ALA A 174 -21.73 -3.00 -1.96
C ALA A 174 -22.48 -3.99 -1.05
N ARG A 175 -23.80 -4.15 -1.26
CA ARG A 175 -24.61 -5.14 -0.56
C ARG A 175 -24.18 -6.58 -0.88
N ASN A 176 -23.83 -6.88 -2.13
CA ASN A 176 -23.32 -8.21 -2.49
C ASN A 176 -21.99 -8.52 -1.79
N TYR A 177 -21.07 -7.55 -1.72
CA TYR A 177 -19.83 -7.69 -0.96
C TYR A 177 -20.09 -7.85 0.54
N LEU A 178 -21.00 -7.06 1.13
CA LEU A 178 -21.38 -7.14 2.54
C LEU A 178 -21.91 -8.52 2.97
N LYS A 179 -22.66 -9.22 2.12
CA LYS A 179 -23.17 -10.56 2.41
C LYS A 179 -22.03 -11.57 2.66
N LYS A 180 -20.98 -11.48 1.85
CA LYS A 180 -19.85 -12.43 1.85
C LYS A 180 -18.68 -11.98 2.74
N SER A 181 -18.72 -10.75 3.26
CA SER A 181 -17.57 -10.17 3.96
C SER A 181 -17.31 -10.84 5.32
N PRO A 182 -16.05 -10.87 5.78
CA PRO A 182 -15.68 -11.36 7.11
C PRO A 182 -15.99 -10.36 8.24
N LEU A 183 -16.70 -9.26 7.96
CA LEU A 183 -16.92 -8.18 8.93
C LEU A 183 -17.84 -8.62 10.09
N GLY A 184 -17.60 -8.06 11.28
CA GLY A 184 -18.44 -8.29 12.46
C GLY A 184 -19.89 -7.81 12.27
N LYS A 185 -20.84 -8.46 12.96
CA LYS A 185 -22.29 -8.23 12.80
C LYS A 185 -22.69 -6.75 12.94
N LYS A 186 -22.18 -6.05 13.95
CA LYS A 186 -22.50 -4.63 14.19
C LYS A 186 -22.11 -3.75 13.00
N LEU A 187 -20.90 -3.93 12.48
CA LEU A 187 -20.39 -3.17 11.34
C LEU A 187 -21.15 -3.52 10.06
N LYS A 188 -21.46 -4.81 9.84
CA LYS A 188 -22.31 -5.23 8.71
C LYS A 188 -23.67 -4.55 8.73
N ILE A 189 -24.35 -4.52 9.88
CA ILE A 189 -25.66 -3.86 10.02
C ILE A 189 -25.55 -2.36 9.71
N ALA A 190 -24.54 -1.68 10.27
CA ALA A 190 -24.32 -0.26 10.02
C ALA A 190 -24.10 0.02 8.52
N LEU A 191 -23.23 -0.74 7.86
CA LEU A 191 -22.96 -0.60 6.43
C LEU A 191 -24.19 -0.98 5.57
N TRP A 192 -25.00 -1.93 6.02
CA TRP A 192 -26.26 -2.28 5.37
C TRP A 192 -27.21 -1.09 5.38
N ILE A 193 -27.41 -0.45 6.54
CA ILE A 193 -28.23 0.76 6.68
C ILE A 193 -27.69 1.89 5.79
N ILE A 194 -26.37 2.14 5.84
CA ILE A 194 -25.72 3.18 5.02
C ILE A 194 -25.94 2.92 3.52
N SER A 195 -26.00 1.66 3.08
CA SER A 195 -26.21 1.31 1.66
C SER A 195 -27.55 1.73 1.06
N TRP A 196 -28.50 2.17 1.90
CA TRP A 196 -29.81 2.70 1.48
C TRP A 196 -29.89 4.22 1.55
N LEU A 197 -28.88 4.89 2.09
CA LEU A 197 -28.87 6.34 2.19
C LEU A 197 -28.58 6.99 0.82
N PRO A 198 -29.12 8.19 0.56
CA PRO A 198 -28.70 9.01 -0.57
C PRO A 198 -27.19 9.29 -0.55
N GLN A 199 -26.59 9.37 -1.74
CA GLN A 199 -25.14 9.57 -1.90
C GLN A 199 -24.53 10.76 -1.13
N PRO A 200 -25.21 11.92 -0.99
CA PRO A 200 -24.69 13.02 -0.17
C PRO A 200 -24.51 12.63 1.31
N LEU A 201 -25.43 11.81 1.86
CA LEU A 201 -25.34 11.35 3.24
C LEU A 201 -24.21 10.33 3.41
N ILE A 202 -24.03 9.41 2.46
CA ILE A 202 -22.91 8.44 2.50
C ILE A 202 -21.56 9.18 2.52
N LYS A 203 -21.37 10.18 1.64
CA LYS A 203 -20.16 11.00 1.62
C LYS A 203 -19.96 11.75 2.94
N LYS A 204 -21.02 12.33 3.50
CA LYS A 204 -20.96 13.02 4.80
C LYS A 204 -20.59 12.07 5.94
N SER A 205 -21.20 10.89 6.00
CA SER A 205 -20.87 9.84 6.98
C SER A 205 -19.41 9.41 6.89
N PHE A 206 -18.88 9.24 5.67
CA PHE A 206 -17.46 8.92 5.47
C PHE A 206 -16.53 10.02 5.99
N LEU A 207 -16.83 11.29 5.70
CA LEU A 207 -16.04 12.42 6.19
C LEU A 207 -16.06 12.51 7.72
N ILE A 208 -17.22 12.30 8.35
CA ILE A 208 -17.34 12.29 9.82
C ILE A 208 -16.51 11.14 10.42
N TYR A 209 -16.65 9.93 9.86
CA TYR A 209 -15.88 8.76 10.30
C TYR A 209 -14.37 9.02 10.22
N ARG A 210 -13.88 9.59 9.12
CA ARG A 210 -12.46 9.91 8.93
C ARG A 210 -11.96 11.01 9.87
N LYS A 211 -12.79 12.02 10.18
CA LYS A 211 -12.45 13.06 11.17
C LYS A 211 -12.31 12.51 12.59
N ASN A 212 -13.03 11.45 12.94
CA ASN A 212 -12.99 10.85 14.28
C ASN A 212 -11.90 9.74 14.42
N GLN A 213 -11.19 9.41 13.34
CA GLN A 213 -10.06 8.47 13.34
C GLN A 213 -8.70 9.15 13.14
N GLY A 214 -8.69 10.47 12.96
CA GLY A 214 -7.48 11.30 12.89
C GLY A 214 -7.08 11.81 14.26
#